data_AF-A0A6B2GF36-F1
#
_entry.id   AF-A0A6B2GF36-F1
#
_cell.length_a   1.000
_cell.length_b   1.000
_cell.length_c   1.000
_cell.angle_alpha   90.00
_cell.angle_beta   90.00
_cell.angle_gamma   90.00
#
_symmetry.space_group_name_H-M   'P 1'
#
loop_
_entity.id
_entity.type
_entity.pdbx_description
1 polymer ?
#
loop_
_entity_poly.entity_id
_entity_poly.type
_entity_poly.pdbx_seq_one_letter_code
_entity_poly.pdbx_strand_id
1 'polypeptide(L)'
;MRKFKNFYFLVLFYLLVFASAPAQTRFTHEVGFFLGTGSVQTDYGARNQFSSTFGNFGVALGGIHYLSFFKSNWERPYFADHFKIRTELSYMSNKFKHHGKFVDPKKTSQLAVELRAMHGGNRMFNIGSQLEYYFNSFYEQEMRLFEDYNFNFNPYLSVGFQFNFFKPWVVSDLGDFHQDITVLPDKWQLPGGIFESRGTTYSFTIGGGTRYRINEDWEAVIDGRFQHFFSNKVDGLNAPVEENKNREWMVFVNVGLVYHIPFRF
;
A
#
# COMPACT_ATOMS: atom_id res chain seq x y z
N MET A 1 11.77 -26.00 13.02
CA MET A 1 10.60 -25.72 13.90
C MET A 1 10.86 -24.80 15.09
N ARG A 2 12.04 -24.17 15.25
CA ARG A 2 12.36 -23.34 16.44
C ARG A 2 12.01 -21.84 16.30
N LYS A 3 11.80 -21.33 15.07
CA LYS A 3 11.49 -19.90 14.81
C LYS A 3 10.03 -19.49 15.05
N PHE A 4 9.08 -20.44 15.02
CA PHE A 4 7.65 -20.14 15.21
C PHE A 4 7.24 -19.96 16.68
N LYS A 5 7.95 -20.57 17.64
CA LYS A 5 7.65 -20.42 19.08
C LYS A 5 7.81 -18.98 19.59
N ASN A 6 8.77 -18.23 19.01
CA ASN A 6 9.03 -16.85 19.42
C ASN A 6 7.97 -15.86 18.91
N PHE A 7 7.30 -16.18 17.80
CA PHE A 7 6.21 -15.38 17.26
C PHE A 7 4.98 -15.40 18.17
N TYR A 8 4.60 -16.58 18.67
CA TYR A 8 3.51 -16.69 19.65
C TYR A 8 3.83 -15.94 20.93
N PHE A 9 5.08 -15.99 21.42
CA PHE A 9 5.49 -15.24 22.61
C PHE A 9 5.44 -13.72 22.39
N LEU A 10 5.83 -13.23 21.21
CA LEU A 10 5.72 -11.82 20.85
C LEU A 10 4.26 -11.37 20.74
N VAL A 11 3.39 -12.16 20.11
CA VAL A 11 1.95 -11.88 20.01
C VAL A 11 1.29 -11.92 21.40
N LEU A 12 1.63 -12.91 22.24
CA LEU A 12 1.11 -13.02 23.60
C LEU A 12 1.59 -11.87 24.49
N PHE A 13 2.85 -11.45 24.35
CA PHE A 13 3.41 -10.31 25.05
C PHE A 13 2.74 -9.01 24.60
N TYR A 14 2.50 -8.83 23.30
CA TYR A 14 1.75 -7.69 22.78
C TYR A 14 0.33 -7.66 23.37
N LEU A 15 -0.38 -8.78 23.35
CA LEU A 15 -1.74 -8.90 23.91
C LEU A 15 -1.80 -8.64 25.43
N LEU A 16 -0.79 -9.08 26.19
CA LEU A 16 -0.71 -8.86 27.64
C LEU A 16 -0.41 -7.40 28.00
N VAL A 17 0.38 -6.68 27.20
CA VAL A 17 0.64 -5.25 27.40
C VAL A 17 -0.63 -4.41 27.16
N PHE A 18 -1.52 -4.82 26.25
CA PHE A 18 -2.83 -4.17 26.07
C PHE A 18 -3.84 -4.51 27.17
N ALA A 19 -3.70 -5.65 27.86
CA ALA A 19 -4.65 -6.08 28.88
C ALA A 19 -4.48 -5.38 30.24
N SER A 20 -3.32 -4.76 30.51
CA SER A 20 -2.98 -4.18 31.82
C SER A 20 -3.02 -2.65 31.89
N ALA A 21 -3.53 -1.95 30.88
CA ALA A 21 -3.74 -0.51 30.95
C ALA A 21 -5.09 -0.20 31.63
N PRO A 22 -5.16 0.59 32.72
CA PRO A 22 -6.44 1.06 33.24
C PRO A 22 -7.28 1.70 32.13
N ALA A 23 -8.49 1.17 31.93
CA ALA A 23 -9.48 1.62 30.95
C ALA A 23 -10.00 3.03 31.31
N GLN A 24 -9.23 4.06 30.97
CA GLN A 24 -9.64 5.47 31.09
C GLN A 24 -9.49 6.26 29.78
N THR A 25 -8.98 5.65 28.71
CA THR A 25 -8.97 6.26 27.36
C THR A 25 -10.21 5.83 26.59
N ARG A 26 -11.17 6.75 26.37
CA ARG A 26 -12.39 6.47 25.61
C ARG A 26 -12.09 6.52 24.11
N PHE A 27 -11.52 5.46 23.54
CA PHE A 27 -11.21 5.43 22.11
C PHE A 27 -12.45 5.24 21.25
N THR A 28 -12.57 6.02 20.17
CA THR A 28 -13.62 5.81 19.17
C THR A 28 -13.10 4.94 18.04
N HIS A 29 -14.01 4.19 17.42
CA HIS A 29 -13.68 3.28 16.34
C HIS A 29 -14.49 3.59 15.10
N GLU A 30 -13.84 3.50 13.95
CA GLU A 30 -14.47 3.60 12.65
C GLU A 30 -14.00 2.43 11.80
N VAL A 31 -14.84 1.96 10.89
CA VAL A 31 -14.52 0.87 9.97
C VAL A 31 -14.93 1.23 8.57
N GLY A 32 -14.15 0.83 7.58
CA GLY A 32 -14.45 1.15 6.20
C GLY A 32 -13.83 0.17 5.22
N PHE A 33 -14.07 0.46 3.95
CA PHE A 33 -13.45 -0.22 2.84
C PHE A 33 -12.96 0.80 1.82
N PHE A 34 -12.02 0.39 0.99
CA PHE A 34 -11.55 1.19 -0.13
C PHE A 34 -11.30 0.35 -1.37
N LEU A 35 -11.35 1.02 -2.51
CA LEU A 35 -10.88 0.55 -3.80
C LEU A 35 -9.80 1.50 -4.28
N GLY A 36 -8.73 0.95 -4.82
CA GLY A 36 -7.56 1.71 -5.22
C GLY A 36 -7.05 1.30 -6.58
N THR A 37 -6.38 2.24 -7.23
CA THR A 37 -5.55 1.97 -8.39
C THR A 37 -4.23 2.69 -8.23
N GLY A 38 -3.16 2.09 -8.71
CA GLY A 38 -1.83 2.68 -8.57
C GLY A 38 -0.88 2.22 -9.63
N SER A 39 0.24 2.92 -9.73
CA SER A 39 1.34 2.55 -10.61
C SER A 39 2.55 2.11 -9.79
N VAL A 40 3.15 1.01 -10.20
CA VAL A 40 4.35 0.45 -9.55
C VAL A 40 5.57 0.73 -10.42
N GLN A 41 6.59 1.33 -9.81
CA GLN A 41 7.89 1.40 -10.43
C GLN A 41 8.65 0.10 -10.15
N THR A 42 8.90 -0.62 -11.23
CA THR A 42 9.51 -1.97 -11.24
C THR A 42 10.66 -2.03 -12.24
N ASP A 43 11.38 -3.14 -12.26
CA ASP A 43 12.44 -3.46 -13.24
C ASP A 43 11.94 -3.60 -14.69
N TYR A 44 10.62 -3.68 -14.88
CA TYR A 44 9.99 -3.58 -16.20
C TYR A 44 10.09 -2.17 -16.82
N GLY A 45 10.25 -1.11 -16.02
CA GLY A 45 10.33 0.27 -16.51
C GLY A 45 11.75 0.72 -16.86
N ALA A 46 11.90 1.57 -17.88
CA ALA A 46 13.15 2.26 -18.14
C ALA A 46 13.46 3.31 -17.05
N ARG A 47 14.67 3.25 -16.47
CA ARG A 47 15.15 4.18 -15.44
C ARG A 47 15.05 5.65 -15.87
N ASN A 48 14.71 6.53 -14.93
CA ASN A 48 14.64 7.99 -15.10
C ASN A 48 13.69 8.47 -16.21
N GLN A 49 12.77 7.63 -16.67
CA GLN A 49 11.71 8.02 -17.58
C GLN A 49 10.37 7.95 -16.84
N PHE A 50 9.88 9.09 -16.35
CA PHE A 50 8.57 9.20 -15.70
C PHE A 50 7.42 8.63 -16.57
N SER A 51 7.56 8.63 -17.89
CA SER A 51 6.57 8.04 -18.80
C SER A 51 6.55 6.51 -18.81
N SER A 52 7.64 5.83 -18.41
CA SER A 52 7.66 4.37 -18.26
C SER A 52 6.99 3.93 -16.94
N THR A 53 6.96 4.83 -15.95
CA THR A 53 6.40 4.63 -14.62
C THR A 53 4.89 4.49 -14.59
N PHE A 54 4.14 5.11 -15.52
CA PHE A 54 2.67 5.11 -15.52
C PHE A 54 2.03 3.97 -16.34
N GLY A 55 2.81 3.05 -16.91
CA GLY A 55 2.24 1.95 -17.69
C GLY A 55 1.82 0.73 -16.86
N ASN A 56 2.37 0.60 -15.66
CA ASN A 56 2.27 -0.58 -14.80
C ASN A 56 1.23 -0.41 -13.70
N PHE A 57 -0.04 -0.54 -14.07
CA PHE A 57 -1.15 -0.38 -13.15
C PHE A 57 -1.47 -1.63 -12.34
N GLY A 58 -1.88 -1.41 -11.09
CA GLY A 58 -2.55 -2.40 -10.27
C GLY A 58 -3.82 -1.88 -9.64
N VAL A 59 -4.67 -2.84 -9.28
CA VAL A 59 -5.91 -2.59 -8.54
C VAL A 59 -5.77 -3.12 -7.13
N ALA A 60 -6.30 -2.37 -6.18
CA ALA A 60 -6.29 -2.70 -4.76
C ALA A 60 -7.70 -2.62 -4.19
N LEU A 61 -7.97 -3.45 -3.18
CA LEU A 61 -9.15 -3.36 -2.34
C LEU A 61 -8.76 -3.72 -0.92
N GLY A 62 -9.42 -3.11 0.07
CA GLY A 62 -9.07 -3.39 1.45
C GLY A 62 -10.08 -2.89 2.45
N GLY A 63 -9.92 -3.40 3.67
CA GLY A 63 -10.60 -2.93 4.87
C GLY A 63 -9.71 -1.97 5.64
N ILE A 64 -10.34 -0.98 6.25
CA ILE A 64 -9.68 0.02 7.11
C ILE A 64 -10.39 0.08 8.45
N HIS A 65 -9.60 0.26 9.50
CA HIS A 65 -10.05 0.51 10.85
C HIS A 65 -9.37 1.77 11.36
N TYR A 66 -10.13 2.64 12.01
CA TYR A 66 -9.61 3.83 12.66
C TYR A 66 -9.76 3.73 14.17
N LEU A 67 -8.75 4.25 14.84
CA LEU A 67 -8.74 4.51 16.27
C LEU A 67 -8.56 6.02 16.47
N SER A 68 -9.54 6.66 17.10
CA SER A 68 -9.44 8.06 17.52
C SER A 68 -9.27 8.15 19.02
N PHE A 69 -8.42 9.08 19.47
CA PHE A 69 -8.02 9.23 20.86
C PHE A 69 -8.99 10.13 21.62
N PHE A 70 -10.26 9.74 21.79
CA PHE A 70 -11.18 10.61 22.50
C PHE A 70 -10.91 10.64 24.02
N LYS A 71 -10.80 11.85 24.58
CA LYS A 71 -10.82 12.11 26.02
C LYS A 71 -12.22 12.63 26.36
N SER A 72 -12.95 11.87 27.19
CA SER A 72 -14.17 12.39 27.81
C SER A 72 -13.83 13.56 28.70
N ASN A 73 -14.69 14.59 28.65
CA ASN A 73 -14.73 15.83 29.43
C ASN A 73 -14.04 16.98 28.71
N TRP A 74 -14.81 17.77 27.93
CA TRP A 74 -14.66 19.19 27.53
C TRP A 74 -13.27 19.73 27.10
N GLU A 75 -12.23 18.90 27.12
CA GLU A 75 -10.84 19.17 26.85
C GLU A 75 -10.35 18.06 25.93
N ARG A 76 -10.23 18.37 24.64
CA ARG A 76 -9.53 17.51 23.69
C ARG A 76 -8.10 18.07 23.55
N PRO A 77 -7.06 17.35 24.01
CA PRO A 77 -5.69 17.72 23.70
C PRO A 77 -5.50 17.79 22.18
N TYR A 78 -4.62 18.68 21.71
CA TYR A 78 -4.37 18.86 20.28
C TYR A 78 -4.10 17.54 19.54
N PHE A 79 -3.31 16.65 20.14
CA PHE A 79 -3.04 15.33 19.56
C PHE A 79 -4.32 14.50 19.36
N ALA A 80 -5.21 14.48 20.35
CA ALA A 80 -6.47 13.75 20.29
C ALA A 80 -7.46 14.33 19.26
N ASP A 81 -7.35 15.62 19.00
CA ASP A 81 -8.26 16.35 18.11
C ASP A 81 -7.81 16.40 16.64
N HIS A 82 -6.54 16.08 16.38
CA HIS A 82 -5.95 16.13 15.05
C HIS A 82 -5.35 14.81 14.57
N PHE A 83 -5.19 13.79 15.44
CA PHE A 83 -4.57 12.53 15.05
C PHE A 83 -5.50 11.33 15.15
N LYS A 84 -5.38 10.43 14.18
CA LYS A 84 -5.96 9.08 14.21
C LYS A 84 -4.91 8.05 13.86
N ILE A 85 -5.09 6.84 14.39
CA ILE A 85 -4.39 5.66 13.87
C ILE A 85 -5.30 4.95 12.89
N ARG A 86 -4.84 4.79 11.65
CA ARG A 86 -5.45 3.92 10.63
C ARG A 86 -4.74 2.58 10.65
N THR A 87 -5.49 1.50 10.65
CA THR A 87 -5.00 0.15 10.38
C THR A 87 -5.64 -0.37 9.11
N GLU A 88 -4.85 -1.01 8.26
CA GLU A 88 -5.27 -1.42 6.92
C GLU A 88 -4.97 -2.90 6.69
N LEU A 89 -5.93 -3.57 6.07
CA LEU A 89 -5.77 -4.88 5.46
C LEU A 89 -6.15 -4.78 3.99
N SER A 90 -5.22 -5.03 3.07
CA SER A 90 -5.50 -4.86 1.64
C SER A 90 -4.95 -5.97 0.78
N TYR A 91 -5.64 -6.22 -0.32
CA TYR A 91 -5.22 -7.11 -1.40
C TYR A 91 -5.01 -6.29 -2.66
N MET A 92 -3.94 -6.57 -3.37
CA MET A 92 -3.56 -5.86 -4.59
C MET A 92 -3.09 -6.84 -5.66
N SER A 93 -3.47 -6.56 -6.91
CA SER A 93 -3.00 -7.28 -8.08
C SER A 93 -2.41 -6.28 -9.06
N ASN A 94 -1.11 -6.43 -9.34
CA ASN A 94 -0.39 -5.59 -10.29
C ASN A 94 -0.03 -6.39 -11.54
N LYS A 95 -0.02 -5.72 -12.68
CA LYS A 95 0.48 -6.25 -13.95
C LYS A 95 1.58 -5.33 -14.48
N PHE A 96 2.65 -5.94 -14.97
CA PHE A 96 3.84 -5.27 -15.41
C PHE A 96 4.12 -5.60 -16.88
N LYS A 97 4.47 -4.55 -17.62
CA LYS A 97 4.95 -4.63 -19.00
C LYS A 97 6.17 -3.75 -19.14
N HIS A 98 7.03 -4.08 -20.11
CA HIS A 98 8.13 -3.20 -20.42
C HIS A 98 7.65 -1.94 -21.13
N HIS A 99 8.17 -0.79 -20.71
CA HIS A 99 7.84 0.52 -21.27
C HIS A 99 9.10 1.37 -21.55
N GLY A 100 8.99 2.27 -22.52
CA GLY A 100 10.04 3.24 -22.86
C GLY A 100 10.80 2.91 -24.15
N LYS A 101 11.92 3.61 -24.37
CA LYS A 101 12.66 3.61 -25.65
C LYS A 101 13.24 2.25 -26.08
N PHE A 102 13.31 1.26 -25.18
CA PHE A 102 13.90 -0.05 -25.48
C PHE A 102 12.88 -1.02 -26.10
N VAL A 103 11.59 -0.73 -25.95
CA VAL A 103 10.48 -1.53 -26.51
C VAL A 103 9.73 -0.81 -27.62
N ASP A 104 10.22 0.37 -28.06
CA ASP A 104 9.62 1.15 -29.14
C ASP A 104 9.31 0.25 -30.35
N PRO A 105 8.09 0.30 -30.93
CA PRO A 105 7.71 -0.53 -32.08
C PRO A 105 8.67 -0.44 -33.28
N LYS A 106 9.38 0.68 -33.44
CA LYS A 106 10.39 0.86 -34.50
C LYS A 106 11.65 0.04 -34.27
N LYS A 107 11.88 -0.47 -33.06
CA LYS A 107 13.02 -1.33 -32.73
C LYS A 107 12.71 -2.79 -33.02
N THR A 108 13.49 -3.35 -33.94
CA THR A 108 13.38 -4.74 -34.41
C THR A 108 14.51 -5.64 -33.90
N SER A 109 15.41 -5.12 -33.06
CA SER A 109 16.44 -5.95 -32.41
C SER A 109 15.81 -7.04 -31.57
N GLN A 110 16.45 -8.22 -31.49
CA GLN A 110 15.99 -9.37 -30.70
C GLN A 110 15.62 -8.98 -29.26
N LEU A 111 16.50 -8.25 -28.56
CA LEU A 111 16.23 -7.72 -27.22
C LEU A 111 14.92 -6.92 -27.11
N ALA A 112 14.57 -6.13 -28.14
CA ALA A 112 13.34 -5.33 -28.12
C ALA A 112 12.10 -6.20 -28.29
N VAL A 113 12.22 -7.32 -29.04
CA VAL A 113 11.15 -8.33 -29.18
C VAL A 113 10.97 -9.08 -27.86
N GLU A 114 12.06 -9.55 -27.25
CA GLU A 114 12.04 -10.24 -25.95
C GLU A 114 11.45 -9.36 -24.85
N LEU A 115 11.89 -8.10 -24.74
CA LEU A 115 11.33 -7.16 -23.76
C LEU A 115 9.84 -6.88 -23.99
N ARG A 116 9.36 -6.85 -25.24
CA ARG A 116 7.92 -6.67 -25.52
C ARG A 116 7.09 -7.91 -25.18
N ALA A 117 7.65 -9.09 -25.38
CA ALA A 117 7.01 -10.36 -25.10
C ALA A 117 7.02 -10.71 -23.62
N MET A 118 7.96 -10.16 -22.85
CA MET A 118 8.10 -10.40 -21.42
C MET A 118 7.08 -9.59 -20.61
N HIS A 119 6.30 -10.31 -19.81
CA HIS A 119 5.26 -9.79 -18.95
C HIS A 119 5.48 -10.27 -17.52
N GLY A 120 4.99 -9.51 -16.56
CA GLY A 120 4.96 -9.98 -15.19
C GLY A 120 3.85 -9.36 -14.39
N GLY A 121 3.89 -9.62 -13.11
CA GLY A 121 2.97 -9.03 -12.17
C GLY A 121 3.21 -9.58 -10.78
N ASN A 122 2.41 -9.09 -9.85
CA ASN A 122 2.38 -9.68 -8.52
C ASN A 122 0.98 -9.64 -7.94
N ARG A 123 0.76 -10.52 -6.97
CA ARG A 123 -0.36 -10.45 -6.04
C ARG A 123 0.21 -10.17 -4.67
N MET A 124 -0.37 -9.20 -3.98
CA MET A 124 0.15 -8.72 -2.70
C MET A 124 -0.99 -8.62 -1.69
N PHE A 125 -0.69 -9.00 -0.46
CA PHE A 125 -1.53 -8.77 0.70
C PHE A 125 -0.76 -7.92 1.70
N ASN A 126 -1.37 -6.81 2.13
CA ASN A 126 -0.75 -5.86 3.03
C ASN A 126 -1.50 -5.83 4.36
N ILE A 127 -0.73 -5.74 5.44
CA ILE A 127 -1.23 -5.44 6.77
C ILE A 127 -0.36 -4.36 7.38
N GLY A 128 -0.93 -3.30 7.91
CA GLY A 128 -0.13 -2.24 8.50
C GLY A 128 -0.94 -1.14 9.14
N SER A 129 -0.22 -0.18 9.69
CA SER A 129 -0.82 0.97 10.37
C SER A 129 -0.17 2.27 9.94
N GLN A 130 -0.95 3.33 10.00
CA GLN A 130 -0.56 4.68 9.63
C GLN A 130 -1.04 5.64 10.71
N LEU A 131 -0.23 6.64 11.00
CA LEU A 131 -0.63 7.80 11.76
C LEU A 131 -1.12 8.85 10.76
N GLU A 132 -2.33 9.34 10.95
CA GLU A 132 -2.94 10.39 10.14
C GLU A 132 -3.05 11.67 10.96
N TYR A 133 -2.56 12.79 10.40
CA TYR A 133 -2.69 14.14 10.94
C TYR A 133 -3.69 14.92 10.09
N TYR A 134 -4.74 15.41 10.72
CA TYR A 134 -5.83 16.15 10.09
C TYR A 134 -5.62 17.64 10.31
N PHE A 135 -5.78 18.44 9.25
CA PHE A 135 -5.59 19.88 9.36
C PHE A 135 -6.72 20.56 10.14
N ASN A 136 -7.94 20.02 10.04
CA ASN A 136 -9.10 20.54 10.76
C ASN A 136 -9.34 19.73 12.03
N SER A 137 -9.73 20.45 13.09
CA SER A 137 -10.18 19.88 14.35
C SER A 137 -11.36 18.91 14.14
N PHE A 138 -11.31 17.73 14.75
CA PHE A 138 -12.46 16.82 14.76
C PHE A 138 -13.65 17.41 15.52
N TYR A 139 -13.40 18.14 16.61
CA TYR A 139 -14.44 18.85 17.34
C TYR A 139 -15.17 19.86 16.46
N GLU A 140 -14.45 20.71 15.73
CA GLU A 140 -15.10 21.66 14.82
C GLU A 140 -15.92 20.96 13.75
N GLN A 141 -15.46 19.83 13.23
CA GLN A 141 -16.21 19.05 12.23
C GLN A 141 -17.45 18.36 12.80
N GLU A 142 -17.41 17.96 14.06
CA GLU A 142 -18.60 17.48 14.76
C GLU A 142 -19.60 18.62 14.98
N MET A 143 -19.14 19.81 15.39
CA MET A 143 -20.00 20.96 15.65
C MET A 143 -20.66 21.52 14.38
N ARG A 144 -19.93 21.56 13.26
CA ARG A 144 -20.44 22.03 11.96
C ARG A 144 -21.63 21.23 11.42
N LEU A 145 -21.79 19.97 11.84
CA LEU A 145 -22.97 19.18 11.49
C LEU A 145 -24.25 19.73 12.12
N PHE A 146 -24.17 20.36 13.28
CA PHE A 146 -25.33 20.92 13.98
C PHE A 146 -25.74 22.31 13.48
N GLU A 147 -24.88 22.97 12.69
CA GLU A 147 -25.03 24.38 12.28
C GLU A 147 -25.29 24.57 10.77
N ASP A 148 -25.65 23.52 10.01
CA ASP A 148 -25.87 23.54 8.55
C ASP A 148 -24.70 24.18 7.77
N TYR A 149 -23.46 23.95 8.21
CA TYR A 149 -22.28 24.57 7.63
C TYR A 149 -21.76 23.79 6.39
N ASN A 150 -21.56 24.48 5.26
CA ASN A 150 -21.25 23.91 3.94
C ASN A 150 -19.83 23.32 3.75
N PHE A 151 -19.01 23.15 4.79
CA PHE A 151 -17.63 22.67 4.65
C PHE A 151 -17.39 21.34 5.37
N ASN A 152 -17.51 20.25 4.61
CA ASN A 152 -17.46 18.87 5.12
C ASN A 152 -16.13 18.15 4.85
N PHE A 153 -15.11 18.87 4.36
CA PHE A 153 -13.82 18.27 4.02
C PHE A 153 -12.85 18.28 5.21
N ASN A 154 -12.19 17.15 5.47
CA ASN A 154 -11.03 17.05 6.37
C ASN A 154 -9.79 16.56 5.61
N PRO A 155 -8.94 17.48 5.11
CA PRO A 155 -7.68 17.07 4.53
C PRO A 155 -6.73 16.56 5.62
N TYR A 156 -5.87 15.61 5.26
CA TYR A 156 -4.90 15.01 6.17
C TYR A 156 -3.60 14.60 5.49
N LEU A 157 -2.55 14.46 6.29
CA LEU A 157 -1.29 13.81 5.93
C LEU A 157 -1.17 12.49 6.68
N SER A 158 -0.45 11.53 6.09
CA SER A 158 -0.28 10.20 6.67
C SER A 158 1.14 9.69 6.54
N VAL A 159 1.58 8.96 7.55
CA VAL A 159 2.84 8.21 7.55
C VAL A 159 2.63 6.87 8.21
N GLY A 160 3.24 5.81 7.68
CA GLY A 160 3.03 4.48 8.26
C GLY A 160 3.94 3.39 7.75
N PHE A 161 3.76 2.20 8.33
CA PHE A 161 4.52 1.00 8.00
C PHE A 161 3.56 -0.14 7.68
N GLN A 162 3.94 -0.96 6.70
CA GLN A 162 3.19 -2.15 6.33
C GLN A 162 4.09 -3.37 6.24
N PHE A 163 3.50 -4.53 6.52
CA PHE A 163 4.04 -5.85 6.24
C PHE A 163 3.30 -6.43 5.05
N ASN A 164 4.06 -6.89 4.05
CA ASN A 164 3.55 -7.24 2.74
C ASN A 164 3.89 -8.69 2.45
N PHE A 165 2.90 -9.48 2.09
CA PHE A 165 3.05 -10.83 1.56
C PHE A 165 2.84 -10.74 0.06
N PHE A 166 3.83 -11.17 -0.73
CA PHE A 166 3.76 -11.04 -2.18
C PHE A 166 4.04 -12.37 -2.88
N LYS A 167 3.39 -12.56 -4.02
CA LYS A 167 3.68 -13.63 -4.97
C LYS A 167 3.79 -13.00 -6.36
N PRO A 168 5.02 -12.81 -6.87
CA PRO A 168 5.25 -12.37 -8.23
C PRO A 168 5.10 -13.53 -9.23
N TRP A 169 5.00 -13.18 -10.50
CA TRP A 169 4.96 -14.11 -11.63
C TRP A 169 5.56 -13.44 -12.86
N VAL A 170 6.19 -14.24 -13.73
CA VAL A 170 6.79 -13.80 -14.99
C VAL A 170 6.30 -14.71 -16.10
N VAL A 171 6.03 -14.18 -17.28
CA VAL A 171 5.68 -14.96 -18.48
C VAL A 171 6.29 -14.33 -19.72
N SER A 172 6.51 -15.13 -20.77
CA SER A 172 6.96 -14.65 -22.09
C SER A 172 6.01 -15.13 -23.17
N ASP A 173 5.61 -14.24 -24.08
CA ASP A 173 4.81 -14.61 -25.25
C ASP A 173 5.62 -15.41 -26.29
N LEU A 174 6.95 -15.49 -26.14
CA LEU A 174 7.84 -16.25 -27.03
C LEU A 174 7.95 -17.74 -26.65
N GLY A 175 7.50 -18.13 -25.45
CA GLY A 175 7.58 -19.52 -24.99
C GLY A 175 7.69 -19.64 -23.47
N ASP A 176 7.77 -20.89 -23.01
CA ASP A 176 7.94 -21.22 -21.59
C ASP A 176 9.41 -21.10 -21.18
N PHE A 177 9.73 -20.04 -20.41
CA PHE A 177 11.10 -19.78 -19.96
C PHE A 177 11.63 -20.81 -18.96
N HIS A 178 10.77 -21.66 -18.38
CA HIS A 178 11.21 -22.78 -17.55
C HIS A 178 11.81 -23.91 -18.38
N GLN A 179 11.43 -24.01 -19.66
CA GLN A 179 11.95 -25.00 -20.61
C GLN A 179 13.12 -24.44 -21.40
N ASP A 180 13.01 -23.18 -21.82
CA ASP A 180 14.05 -22.47 -22.55
C ASP A 180 14.21 -21.04 -22.01
N ILE A 181 15.24 -20.84 -21.18
CA ILE A 181 15.51 -19.53 -20.56
C ILE A 181 15.86 -18.44 -21.59
N THR A 182 16.25 -18.82 -22.81
CA THR A 182 16.66 -17.88 -23.86
C THR A 182 15.50 -17.07 -24.46
N VAL A 183 14.26 -17.43 -24.13
CA VAL A 183 13.07 -16.64 -24.48
C VAL A 183 12.94 -15.34 -23.66
N LEU A 184 13.81 -15.14 -22.67
CA LEU A 184 13.91 -13.93 -21.87
C LEU A 184 15.21 -13.18 -22.19
N PRO A 185 15.25 -11.86 -21.98
CA PRO A 185 16.48 -11.10 -22.20
C PRO A 185 17.66 -11.59 -21.34
N ASP A 186 18.87 -11.57 -21.90
CA ASP A 186 20.10 -12.12 -21.29
C ASP A 186 20.31 -11.76 -19.81
N LYS A 187 20.02 -10.50 -19.44
CA LYS A 187 20.21 -10.02 -18.06
C LYS A 187 19.40 -10.81 -17.01
N TRP A 188 18.32 -11.49 -17.39
CA TRP A 188 17.42 -12.22 -16.49
C TRP A 188 17.61 -13.73 -16.56
N GLN A 189 18.46 -14.22 -17.48
CA GLN A 189 18.77 -15.64 -17.62
C GLN A 189 19.74 -16.15 -16.53
N LEU A 190 20.39 -15.24 -15.79
CA LEU A 190 21.32 -15.58 -14.72
C LEU A 190 20.62 -16.32 -13.56
N PRO A 191 21.32 -17.25 -12.86
CA PRO A 191 20.76 -17.92 -11.69
C PRO A 191 20.25 -16.92 -10.64
N GLY A 192 18.97 -17.04 -10.29
CA GLY A 192 18.31 -16.12 -9.35
C GLY A 192 17.87 -14.77 -9.93
N GLY A 193 18.00 -14.59 -11.25
CA GLY A 193 17.52 -13.41 -11.99
C GLY A 193 15.99 -13.30 -12.04
N ILE A 194 15.29 -14.41 -11.83
CA ILE A 194 13.84 -14.49 -11.72
C ILE A 194 13.47 -15.03 -10.34
N PHE A 195 12.49 -14.40 -9.73
CA PHE A 195 11.94 -14.79 -8.45
C PHE A 195 10.42 -14.92 -8.58
N GLU A 196 9.89 -16.14 -8.49
CA GLU A 196 8.43 -16.41 -8.54
C GLU A 196 7.89 -17.05 -7.25
N SER A 197 8.75 -17.17 -6.25
CA SER A 197 8.38 -17.73 -4.96
C SER A 197 7.57 -16.74 -4.13
N ARG A 198 6.80 -17.25 -3.17
CA ARG A 198 6.16 -16.40 -2.16
C ARG A 198 7.23 -15.73 -1.31
N GLY A 199 7.06 -14.43 -1.06
CA GLY A 199 7.95 -13.63 -0.26
C GLY A 199 7.21 -12.75 0.74
N THR A 200 7.98 -12.19 1.67
CA THR A 200 7.49 -11.19 2.63
C THR A 200 8.47 -10.02 2.69
N THR A 201 7.96 -8.81 2.84
CA THR A 201 8.78 -7.61 3.01
C THR A 201 8.07 -6.57 3.88
N TYR A 202 8.84 -5.64 4.42
CA TYR A 202 8.30 -4.43 5.03
C TYR A 202 8.25 -3.31 4.00
N SER A 203 7.38 -2.35 4.23
CA SER A 203 7.34 -1.11 3.46
C SER A 203 7.03 0.08 4.34
N PHE A 204 7.52 1.22 3.91
CA PHE A 204 7.18 2.51 4.46
C PHE A 204 6.17 3.21 3.55
N THR A 205 5.26 3.99 4.15
CA THR A 205 4.25 4.75 3.43
C THR A 205 4.23 6.20 3.88
N ILE A 206 4.05 7.10 2.92
CA ILE A 206 3.75 8.51 3.15
C ILE A 206 2.66 8.92 2.16
N GLY A 207 1.72 9.73 2.59
CA GLY A 207 0.64 10.14 1.73
C GLY A 207 -0.22 11.22 2.35
N GLY A 208 -1.36 11.45 1.74
CA GLY A 208 -2.36 12.38 2.22
C GLY A 208 -3.66 12.18 1.48
N GLY A 209 -4.71 12.74 2.02
CA GLY A 209 -6.04 12.60 1.46
C GLY A 209 -6.98 13.65 2.01
N THR A 210 -8.25 13.48 1.70
CA THR A 210 -9.30 14.21 2.36
C THR A 210 -10.48 13.30 2.61
N ARG A 211 -11.16 13.53 3.73
CA ARG A 211 -12.42 12.89 4.07
C ARG A 211 -13.55 13.86 3.83
N TYR A 212 -14.66 13.39 3.30
CA TYR A 212 -15.88 14.15 3.12
C TYR A 212 -16.98 13.55 3.98
N ARG A 213 -17.47 14.32 4.95
CA ARG A 213 -18.55 13.89 5.83
C ARG A 213 -19.89 13.95 5.09
N ILE A 214 -20.53 12.79 4.93
CA ILE A 214 -21.80 12.64 4.21
C ILE A 214 -22.97 12.87 5.16
N ASN A 215 -22.90 12.26 6.34
CA ASN A 215 -23.85 12.41 7.45
C ASN A 215 -23.15 12.06 8.77
N GLU A 216 -23.91 11.91 9.86
CA GLU A 216 -23.37 11.58 11.20
C GLU A 216 -22.65 10.22 11.24
N ASP A 217 -23.04 9.28 10.38
CA ASP A 217 -22.55 7.90 10.41
C ASP A 217 -21.49 7.60 9.34
N TRP A 218 -21.49 8.34 8.22
CA TRP A 218 -20.73 7.98 7.03
C TRP A 218 -19.82 9.10 6.52
N GLU A 219 -18.61 8.71 6.12
CA GLU A 219 -17.63 9.57 5.44
C GLU A 219 -17.09 8.90 4.18
N ALA A 220 -17.02 9.65 3.08
CA ALA A 220 -16.24 9.27 1.91
C ALA A 220 -14.78 9.67 2.12
N VAL A 221 -13.86 8.90 1.54
CA VAL A 221 -12.41 9.16 1.63
C VAL A 221 -11.82 9.10 0.23
N ILE A 222 -10.92 10.04 -0.08
CA ILE A 222 -9.98 9.91 -1.18
C ILE A 222 -8.56 10.06 -0.63
N ASP A 223 -7.68 9.11 -0.94
CA ASP A 223 -6.31 9.09 -0.42
C ASP A 223 -5.29 8.77 -1.51
N GLY A 224 -4.21 9.57 -1.56
CA GLY A 224 -3.06 9.34 -2.41
C GLY A 224 -1.86 8.95 -1.56
N ARG A 225 -1.17 7.87 -1.92
CA ARG A 225 -0.09 7.30 -1.11
C ARG A 225 1.10 6.87 -1.95
N PHE A 226 2.28 7.21 -1.47
CA PHE A 226 3.55 6.65 -1.89
C PHE A 226 3.94 5.52 -0.94
N GLN A 227 4.38 4.39 -1.48
CA GLN A 227 4.82 3.21 -0.73
C GLN A 227 6.18 2.77 -1.24
N HIS A 228 7.15 2.63 -0.34
CA HIS A 228 8.49 2.16 -0.64
C HIS A 228 8.72 0.80 0.01
N PHE A 229 9.06 -0.21 -0.79
CA PHE A 229 9.32 -1.56 -0.32
C PHE A 229 10.77 -1.70 0.14
N PHE A 230 11.02 -2.56 1.14
CA PHE A 230 12.38 -2.83 1.63
C PHE A 230 13.03 -4.04 0.94
N SER A 231 12.39 -4.56 -0.11
CA SER A 231 12.85 -5.68 -0.92
C SER A 231 12.85 -5.26 -2.38
N ASN A 232 13.74 -5.87 -3.15
CA ASN A 232 13.86 -5.72 -4.60
C ASN A 232 13.26 -6.91 -5.38
N LYS A 233 12.43 -7.72 -4.73
CA LYS A 233 11.89 -8.98 -5.28
C LYS A 233 10.39 -8.89 -5.55
N VAL A 234 9.79 -7.73 -5.27
CA VAL A 234 8.34 -7.57 -5.23
C VAL A 234 7.74 -7.73 -6.62
N ASP A 235 8.48 -7.37 -7.66
CA ASP A 235 8.08 -7.49 -9.05
C ASP A 235 8.48 -8.80 -9.74
N GLY A 236 9.28 -9.63 -9.05
CA GLY A 236 9.76 -10.92 -9.51
C GLY A 236 11.04 -10.90 -10.33
N LEU A 237 11.67 -9.73 -10.55
CA LEU A 237 12.93 -9.62 -11.29
C LEU A 237 14.06 -9.29 -10.33
N ASN A 238 15.06 -10.16 -10.25
CA ASN A 238 16.16 -10.06 -9.29
C ASN A 238 17.53 -10.30 -9.94
N ALA A 239 17.74 -9.75 -11.14
CA ALA A 239 19.03 -9.82 -11.84
C ALA A 239 20.19 -9.23 -10.98
N PRO A 240 21.32 -9.92 -10.80
CA PRO A 240 22.45 -9.44 -9.99
C PRO A 240 23.33 -8.43 -10.74
N VAL A 241 22.72 -7.36 -11.25
CA VAL A 241 23.39 -6.31 -12.04
C VAL A 241 23.19 -4.93 -11.41
N GLU A 242 24.03 -3.96 -11.76
CA GLU A 242 23.91 -2.59 -11.24
C GLU A 242 22.56 -1.94 -11.57
N GLU A 243 21.95 -2.41 -12.66
CA GLU A 243 20.63 -2.03 -13.14
C GLU A 243 19.48 -2.46 -12.21
N ASN A 244 19.72 -3.30 -11.19
CA ASN A 244 18.69 -3.82 -10.27
C ASN A 244 19.05 -3.65 -8.77
N LYS A 245 19.74 -2.55 -8.42
CA LYS A 245 20.12 -2.24 -7.03
C LYS A 245 19.03 -1.50 -6.24
N ASN A 246 18.00 -0.98 -6.91
CA ASN A 246 17.01 -0.11 -6.29
C ASN A 246 15.80 -0.91 -5.83
N ARG A 247 15.19 -0.48 -4.73
CA ARG A 247 13.99 -1.10 -4.20
C ARG A 247 12.75 -0.55 -4.90
N GLU A 248 11.77 -1.42 -5.13
CA GLU A 248 10.49 -1.05 -5.72
C GLU A 248 9.76 0.01 -4.90
N TRP A 249 9.02 0.87 -5.60
CA TRP A 249 8.08 1.80 -4.99
C TRP A 249 6.80 1.93 -5.81
N MET A 250 5.76 2.45 -5.18
CA MET A 250 4.43 2.56 -5.76
C MET A 250 3.78 3.88 -5.38
N VAL A 251 2.97 4.41 -6.29
CA VAL A 251 2.02 5.49 -6.00
C VAL A 251 0.62 4.98 -6.30
N PHE A 252 -0.30 5.14 -5.36
CA PHE A 252 -1.67 4.70 -5.53
C PHE A 252 -2.68 5.72 -5.01
N VAL A 253 -3.84 5.74 -5.64
CA VAL A 253 -4.98 6.55 -5.29
C VAL A 253 -6.12 5.63 -4.91
N ASN A 254 -6.72 5.88 -3.76
CA ASN A 254 -7.85 5.13 -3.22
C ASN A 254 -9.07 6.02 -3.08
N VAL A 255 -10.23 5.40 -3.24
CA VAL A 255 -11.52 5.93 -2.83
C VAL A 255 -12.15 4.94 -1.86
N GLY A 256 -12.74 5.44 -0.79
CA GLY A 256 -13.29 4.60 0.26
C GLY A 256 -14.51 5.20 0.94
N LEU A 257 -15.16 4.36 1.73
CA LEU A 257 -16.30 4.71 2.55
C LEU A 257 -16.05 4.19 3.96
N VAL A 258 -16.29 5.04 4.96
CA VAL A 258 -16.04 4.75 6.37
C VAL A 258 -17.31 5.01 7.17
N TYR A 259 -17.61 4.08 8.06
CA TYR A 259 -18.71 4.09 9.00
C TYR A 259 -18.18 4.34 10.42
N HIS A 260 -18.81 5.28 11.12
CA HIS A 260 -18.58 5.56 12.53
C HIS A 260 -19.31 4.52 13.38
N ILE A 261 -18.59 3.84 14.27
CA ILE A 261 -19.23 2.87 15.18
C ILE A 261 -19.87 3.66 16.32
N PRO A 262 -21.21 3.60 16.51
CA PRO A 262 -21.87 4.29 17.60
C PRO A 262 -21.37 3.76 18.95
N PHE A 263 -21.01 4.64 19.88
CA PHE A 263 -20.75 4.22 21.26
C PHE A 263 -22.05 3.72 21.88
N ARG A 264 -22.06 2.44 22.25
CA ARG A 264 -23.10 1.88 23.12
C ARG A 264 -22.48 1.58 24.47
N PHE A 265 -23.07 2.16 25.51
CA PHE A 265 -22.80 1.83 26.91
C PHE A 265 -23.38 0.46 27.25
#